data_AF-A0A8J6MRG2-F1
#
_entry.id   AF-A0A8J6MRG2-F1
#
_cell.length_a   1.000
_cell.length_b   1.000
_cell.length_c   1.000
_cell.angle_alpha   90.00
_cell.angle_beta   90.00
_cell.angle_gamma   90.00
#
_symmetry.space_group_name_H-M   'P 1'
#
loop_
_entity.id
_entity.type
_entity.pdbx_description
1 polymer ?
#
loop_
_entity_poly.entity_id
_entity_poly.type
_entity_poly.pdbx_seq_one_letter_code
_entity_poly.pdbx_strand_id
1 'polypeptide(L)'
;MSLKSIAYGILSLLLSINAAGCRTTQSKSEAKIIKGTDVTAASELGHSTVALAIKNEDDEFKSFCTGTLVSPTLIMTAAHCIRAAFKVNKIKVVFHVDSTSDDAEGVKILEVQVYPQVAADTVPNFDGAWIKLKSPAPVPYKPIEILRSPDALVPQSEVTLMGYGMTATTCPDEVVGCNGILQEAKSKVDSYVDNSRFNSLLVVHDENGHGICNGDSGGPIDVSIKGKYYVAGIVMGIDDHLTGRNAVSSFKSCEDGYSVYTFAGTYFDWPKKTSGEALLADDTANPPKARMESPRLATTNFGDSLVGLLKYNNTADPLWTSVTKLVNKFASIKQLSGPAIRDLYREPEATAALLLQMKTISLGNFLDPTSPTDMRPVAKLANLESLNLTGAGVYDTRPLAQLKNLKSLTIGRNYKLDAKGLQTELHLDSSFLSQLPQLETLDLSMNANNLDLATLPWSSLNHLKTLILSSNPDTLDLPKAN
;
A
#
# COMPACT_ATOMS: atom_id res chain seq x y z
N MET A 1 37.12 61.88 46.87
CA MET A 1 37.08 62.02 48.34
C MET A 1 36.08 61.01 48.88
N SER A 2 36.57 60.01 49.60
CA SER A 2 35.78 59.03 50.35
C SER A 2 35.33 59.66 51.67
N LEU A 3 34.15 59.36 52.21
CA LEU A 3 33.98 58.94 53.62
C LEU A 3 32.54 58.57 54.00
N LYS A 4 32.44 57.29 54.42
CA LYS A 4 31.52 56.56 55.31
C LYS A 4 30.53 57.33 56.22
N SER A 5 29.35 56.70 56.42
CA SER A 5 28.53 56.53 57.65
C SER A 5 27.45 55.47 57.31
N ILE A 6 27.30 54.25 57.87
CA ILE A 6 27.00 53.75 59.25
C ILE A 6 25.83 54.53 59.89
N ALA A 7 24.71 53.98 60.41
CA ALA A 7 24.05 52.66 60.40
C ALA A 7 22.65 52.80 61.09
N TYR A 8 21.86 51.72 61.03
CA TYR A 8 20.72 51.30 61.88
C TYR A 8 19.30 51.86 61.66
N GLY A 9 18.34 50.91 61.61
CA GLY A 9 17.08 51.05 62.37
C GLY A 9 15.75 50.82 61.65
N ILE A 10 15.42 49.54 61.38
CA ILE A 10 14.10 48.87 61.49
C ILE A 10 12.84 49.76 61.32
N LEU A 11 12.05 49.50 60.27
CA LEU A 11 10.59 49.41 60.43
C LEU A 11 9.95 48.47 59.38
N SER A 12 9.20 47.53 59.92
CA SER A 12 8.43 46.45 59.31
C SER A 12 7.29 46.95 58.44
N LEU A 13 7.13 46.39 57.23
CA LEU A 13 5.82 46.31 56.58
C LEU A 13 5.63 44.91 56.00
N LEU A 14 4.67 44.19 56.58
CA LEU A 14 4.16 42.90 56.16
C LEU A 14 3.42 43.04 54.83
N LEU A 15 3.89 42.35 53.78
CA LEU A 15 3.03 41.94 52.67
C LEU A 15 2.94 40.43 52.67
N SER A 16 1.80 39.93 53.15
CA SER A 16 1.35 38.55 53.05
C SER A 16 1.04 38.21 51.59
N ILE A 17 2.00 37.60 50.90
CA ILE A 17 1.72 36.88 49.65
C ILE A 17 1.27 35.48 50.05
N ASN A 18 -0.05 35.25 49.95
CA ASN A 18 -0.62 33.92 49.90
C ASN A 18 -0.06 33.20 48.67
N ALA A 19 1.01 32.43 48.84
CA ALA A 19 1.37 31.37 47.93
C ALA A 19 0.34 30.25 48.11
N ALA A 20 -0.84 30.43 47.53
CA ALA A 20 -1.71 29.32 47.21
C ALA A 20 -0.90 28.43 46.27
N GLY A 21 -0.36 27.34 46.84
CA GLY A 21 0.27 26.29 46.07
C GLY A 21 -0.73 25.82 45.02
N CYS A 22 -0.52 26.26 43.79
CA CYS A 22 -1.18 25.68 42.63
C CYS A 22 -0.63 24.26 42.54
N ARG A 23 -1.31 23.30 43.16
CA ARG A 23 -1.21 21.90 42.77
C ARG A 23 -1.66 21.89 41.33
N THR A 24 -0.72 21.94 40.41
CA THR A 24 -0.93 21.47 39.06
C THR A 24 -1.33 20.02 39.22
N THR A 25 -2.64 19.76 39.17
CA THR A 25 -3.14 18.46 38.74
C THR A 25 -2.54 18.24 37.37
N GLN A 26 -1.43 17.52 37.34
CA GLN A 26 -0.83 17.02 36.12
C GLN A 26 -1.90 16.11 35.53
N SER A 27 -2.69 16.67 34.61
CA SER A 27 -3.61 15.91 33.78
C SER A 27 -2.76 14.81 33.16
N LYS A 28 -2.98 13.56 33.58
CA LYS A 28 -2.40 12.40 32.89
C LYS A 28 -2.88 12.51 31.45
N SER A 29 -1.96 12.84 30.56
CA SER A 29 -2.20 12.81 29.13
C SER A 29 -2.56 11.36 28.77
N GLU A 30 -3.80 11.12 28.41
CA GLU A 30 -4.32 9.85 27.92
C GLU A 30 -3.81 9.64 26.50
N ALA A 31 -2.63 9.04 26.36
CA ALA A 31 -2.12 8.65 25.05
C ALA A 31 -1.79 7.14 25.07
N LYS A 32 -2.66 6.41 24.36
CA LYS A 32 -2.72 4.96 24.07
C LYS A 32 -2.88 4.82 22.52
N ILE A 33 -3.15 3.65 21.86
CA ILE A 33 -3.60 3.63 20.42
C ILE A 33 -4.46 4.85 20.25
N ILE A 34 -4.17 5.78 19.33
CA ILE A 34 -4.41 7.22 19.56
C ILE A 34 -5.72 7.46 20.35
N LYS A 35 -5.61 7.96 21.59
CA LYS A 35 -6.72 8.17 22.57
C LYS A 35 -7.44 6.90 23.10
N GLY A 36 -6.79 5.75 23.10
CA GLY A 36 -7.33 4.44 23.48
C GLY A 36 -7.21 4.11 24.97
N THR A 37 -7.30 2.83 25.32
CA THR A 37 -7.20 2.29 26.68
C THR A 37 -6.24 1.08 26.78
N ASP A 38 -5.65 0.87 27.97
CA ASP A 38 -4.66 -0.22 28.13
C ASP A 38 -5.44 -1.50 28.15
N VAL A 39 -4.99 -2.49 27.40
CA VAL A 39 -5.62 -3.79 27.41
C VAL A 39 -5.24 -4.52 28.69
N THR A 40 -6.24 -4.96 29.45
CA THR A 40 -6.01 -5.75 30.66
C THR A 40 -5.79 -7.22 30.33
N ALA A 41 -5.12 -7.96 31.22
CA ALA A 41 -4.93 -9.41 31.12
C ALA A 41 -6.25 -10.24 31.09
N ALA A 42 -7.42 -9.60 31.23
CA ALA A 42 -8.71 -10.26 31.08
C ALA A 42 -9.27 -10.18 29.64
N SER A 43 -8.66 -9.37 28.75
CA SER A 43 -9.20 -9.12 27.41
C SER A 43 -9.09 -10.35 26.50
N GLU A 44 -10.22 -10.80 25.96
CA GLU A 44 -10.25 -11.88 24.97
C GLU A 44 -9.50 -11.53 23.69
N LEU A 45 -9.72 -10.32 23.17
CA LEU A 45 -9.06 -9.81 21.97
C LEU A 45 -7.55 -9.60 22.21
N GLY A 46 -7.17 -9.14 23.40
CA GLY A 46 -5.76 -9.02 23.79
C GLY A 46 -5.01 -10.34 23.77
N HIS A 47 -5.68 -11.44 24.13
CA HIS A 47 -5.14 -12.80 24.04
C HIS A 47 -5.01 -13.34 22.60
N SER A 48 -5.44 -12.60 21.59
CA SER A 48 -5.18 -12.92 20.18
C SER A 48 -4.21 -11.96 19.51
N THR A 49 -3.83 -10.86 20.18
CA THR A 49 -2.96 -9.82 19.60
C THR A 49 -1.53 -9.99 20.10
N VAL A 50 -0.55 -9.89 19.21
CA VAL A 50 0.87 -10.12 19.53
C VAL A 50 1.76 -9.01 19.00
N ALA A 51 2.87 -8.74 19.69
CA ALA A 51 3.88 -7.81 19.22
C ALA A 51 4.89 -8.53 18.33
N LEU A 52 5.28 -7.88 17.24
CA LEU A 52 6.44 -8.26 16.44
C LEU A 52 7.58 -7.32 16.82
N ALA A 53 8.70 -7.88 17.26
CA ALA A 53 9.86 -7.12 17.70
C ALA A 53 11.10 -7.43 16.85
N ILE A 54 11.91 -6.41 16.58
CA ILE A 54 13.24 -6.58 15.97
C ILE A 54 14.31 -6.20 16.97
N LYS A 55 15.46 -6.86 16.85
CA LYS A 55 16.67 -6.51 17.59
C LYS A 55 17.32 -5.24 17.01
N ASN A 56 17.49 -4.19 17.83
CA ASN A 56 18.21 -2.97 17.47
C ASN A 56 19.74 -3.18 17.51
N GLU A 57 20.52 -2.12 17.28
CA GLU A 57 21.99 -2.18 17.28
C GLU A 57 22.57 -2.47 18.67
N ASP A 58 21.83 -2.12 19.72
CA ASP A 58 22.17 -2.34 21.13
C ASP A 58 21.72 -3.71 21.66
N ASP A 59 21.30 -4.61 20.77
CA ASP A 59 20.88 -5.97 21.09
C ASP A 59 19.53 -6.07 21.86
N GLU A 60 18.78 -4.96 21.94
CA GLU A 60 17.46 -4.85 22.57
C GLU A 60 16.33 -5.11 21.56
N PHE A 61 15.23 -5.72 22.03
CA PHE A 61 14.04 -5.95 21.19
C PHE A 61 13.10 -4.76 21.29
N LYS A 62 12.86 -4.08 20.16
CA LYS A 62 11.84 -3.02 20.04
C LYS A 62 10.69 -3.51 19.19
N SER A 63 9.46 -3.36 19.69
CA SER A 63 8.25 -3.61 18.91
C SER A 63 8.23 -2.69 17.69
N PHE A 64 7.92 -3.24 16.52
CA PHE A 64 7.89 -2.49 15.26
C PHE A 64 6.61 -2.73 14.45
N CYS A 65 5.89 -3.81 14.73
CA CYS A 65 4.63 -4.19 14.12
C CYS A 65 3.80 -5.01 15.11
N THR A 66 2.54 -5.23 14.77
CA THR A 66 1.59 -6.08 15.50
C THR A 66 1.18 -7.28 14.61
N GLY A 67 0.67 -8.34 15.23
CA GLY A 67 0.03 -9.46 14.53
C GLY A 67 -1.15 -10.04 15.29
N THR A 68 -1.85 -10.97 14.66
CA THR A 68 -3.05 -11.62 15.19
C THR A 68 -2.93 -13.14 15.12
N LEU A 69 -3.09 -13.82 16.26
CA LEU A 69 -3.10 -15.27 16.37
C LEU A 69 -4.40 -15.85 15.80
N VAL A 70 -4.31 -16.66 14.73
CA VAL A 70 -5.47 -17.25 14.01
C VAL A 70 -5.50 -18.79 14.03
N SER A 71 -4.41 -19.39 14.53
CA SER A 71 -4.34 -20.78 14.99
C SER A 71 -3.35 -20.85 16.17
N PRO A 72 -3.24 -21.97 16.91
CA PRO A 72 -2.30 -22.06 18.02
C PRO A 72 -0.85 -21.75 17.64
N THR A 73 -0.48 -21.89 16.36
CA THR A 73 0.88 -21.71 15.85
C THR A 73 0.98 -20.70 14.70
N LEU A 74 -0.11 -20.03 14.31
CA LEU A 74 -0.14 -19.19 13.12
C LEU A 74 -0.63 -17.78 13.43
N ILE A 75 0.14 -16.80 13.00
CA ILE A 75 -0.12 -15.38 13.17
C ILE A 75 -0.31 -14.75 11.79
N MET A 76 -1.35 -13.95 11.62
CA MET A 76 -1.51 -13.05 10.48
C MET A 76 -0.88 -11.69 10.81
N THR A 77 -0.25 -11.06 9.83
CA THR A 77 0.33 -9.71 9.93
C THR A 77 0.44 -9.07 8.54
N ALA A 78 1.02 -7.88 8.43
CA ALA A 78 1.19 -7.20 7.16
C ALA A 78 2.43 -7.68 6.38
N ALA A 79 2.36 -7.68 5.05
CA ALA A 79 3.49 -8.07 4.21
C ALA A 79 4.68 -7.12 4.37
N HIS A 80 4.44 -5.82 4.51
CA HIS A 80 5.51 -4.83 4.69
C HIS A 80 6.29 -5.04 6.01
N CYS A 81 5.65 -5.59 7.06
CA CYS A 81 6.33 -5.95 8.31
C CYS A 81 7.36 -7.08 8.12
N ILE A 82 7.12 -7.98 7.18
CA ILE A 82 8.03 -9.12 6.90
C ILE A 82 9.10 -8.73 5.87
N ARG A 83 8.73 -7.99 4.80
CA ARG A 83 9.66 -7.60 3.73
C ARG A 83 10.78 -6.69 4.19
N ALA A 84 10.48 -5.77 5.10
CA ALA A 84 11.49 -4.89 5.67
C ALA A 84 12.57 -5.67 6.45
N ALA A 85 12.29 -6.91 6.83
CA ALA A 85 13.14 -7.75 7.67
C ALA A 85 13.68 -8.96 6.90
N PHE A 86 14.56 -8.75 5.91
CA PHE A 86 15.31 -9.77 5.11
C PHE A 86 16.14 -10.79 5.92
N LYS A 87 15.91 -10.88 7.23
CA LYS A 87 16.51 -11.76 8.19
C LYS A 87 15.39 -12.18 9.16
N VAL A 88 14.58 -13.17 8.79
CA VAL A 88 13.55 -13.80 9.66
C VAL A 88 14.12 -14.16 11.05
N ASN A 89 15.43 -14.45 11.10
CA ASN A 89 16.18 -14.69 12.33
C ASN A 89 16.38 -13.46 13.25
N LYS A 90 15.96 -12.26 12.83
CA LYS A 90 15.97 -11.03 13.66
C LYS A 90 14.61 -10.68 14.26
N ILE A 91 13.53 -11.34 13.81
CA ILE A 91 12.18 -11.09 14.31
C ILE A 91 11.89 -12.06 15.46
N LYS A 92 11.29 -11.54 16.52
CA LYS A 92 10.63 -12.35 17.55
C LYS A 92 9.15 -12.00 17.63
N VAL A 93 8.35 -13.00 17.99
CA VAL A 93 6.97 -12.79 18.42
C VAL A 93 6.97 -12.70 19.94
N VAL A 94 6.45 -11.59 20.47
CA VAL A 94 6.40 -11.33 21.90
C VAL A 94 4.94 -11.32 22.36
N PHE A 95 4.72 -12.00 23.49
CA PHE A 95 3.42 -12.23 24.10
C PHE A 95 3.37 -11.49 25.43
N HIS A 96 3.09 -10.20 25.42
CA HIS A 96 2.86 -9.45 26.66
C HIS A 96 1.58 -8.61 26.56
N VAL A 97 0.66 -8.80 27.51
CA VAL A 97 -0.52 -7.93 27.65
C VAL A 97 -0.22 -6.77 28.60
N ASP A 98 0.68 -6.98 29.57
CA ASP A 98 1.22 -5.93 30.44
C ASP A 98 2.74 -5.75 30.23
N SER A 99 3.27 -4.57 30.52
CA SER A 99 4.70 -4.25 30.36
C SER A 99 5.61 -4.91 31.41
N THR A 100 5.08 -5.83 32.22
CA THR A 100 5.79 -6.45 33.37
C THR A 100 6.07 -7.95 33.17
N SER A 101 5.50 -8.58 32.14
CA SER A 101 5.81 -9.96 31.78
C SER A 101 7.13 -10.05 31.01
N ASP A 102 8.16 -10.54 31.69
CA ASP A 102 9.50 -10.82 31.18
C ASP A 102 9.51 -12.07 30.26
N ASP A 103 8.74 -12.05 29.17
CA ASP A 103 8.80 -13.08 28.11
C ASP A 103 10.02 -12.83 27.19
N ALA A 104 11.18 -12.59 27.80
CA ALA A 104 12.44 -12.17 27.18
C ALA A 104 12.92 -13.11 26.06
N GLU A 105 12.45 -14.36 26.04
CA GLU A 105 12.81 -15.30 24.98
C GLU A 105 11.95 -15.16 23.72
N GLY A 106 10.67 -14.79 23.82
CA GLY A 106 9.69 -14.82 22.72
C GLY A 106 9.49 -16.21 22.12
N VAL A 107 8.43 -16.42 21.32
CA VAL A 107 8.29 -17.70 20.58
C VAL A 107 9.07 -17.62 19.28
N LYS A 108 9.90 -18.64 19.03
CA LYS A 108 10.70 -18.72 17.79
C LYS A 108 9.81 -18.91 16.57
N ILE A 109 10.15 -18.21 15.50
CA ILE A 109 9.53 -18.35 14.19
C ILE A 109 10.10 -19.60 13.50
N LEU A 110 9.23 -20.44 12.98
CA LEU A 110 9.56 -21.59 12.14
C LEU A 110 9.65 -21.18 10.66
N GLU A 111 8.64 -20.45 10.20
CA GLU A 111 8.48 -20.09 8.80
C GLU A 111 7.68 -18.80 8.69
N VAL A 112 7.91 -18.04 7.61
CA VAL A 112 7.06 -16.90 7.25
C VAL A 112 6.70 -17.02 5.78
N GLN A 113 5.54 -16.51 5.42
CA GLN A 113 5.19 -16.33 4.02
C GLN A 113 4.51 -15.00 3.82
N VAL A 114 4.89 -14.34 2.73
CA VAL A 114 4.26 -13.11 2.27
C VAL A 114 3.26 -13.51 1.18
N TYR A 115 2.06 -12.93 1.22
CA TYR A 115 1.10 -13.14 0.14
C TYR A 115 1.70 -12.64 -1.18
N PRO A 116 1.60 -13.40 -2.28
CA PRO A 116 2.13 -12.99 -3.56
C PRO A 116 1.58 -11.61 -3.95
N GLN A 117 2.45 -10.60 -3.97
CA GLN A 117 2.08 -9.31 -4.53
C GLN A 117 2.49 -9.27 -5.99
N VAL A 118 1.66 -8.58 -6.76
CA VAL A 118 2.01 -8.18 -8.11
C VAL A 118 3.01 -7.03 -7.98
N ALA A 119 4.10 -7.12 -8.73
CA ALA A 119 5.24 -6.24 -8.53
C ALA A 119 4.89 -4.77 -8.79
N ALA A 120 5.19 -3.94 -7.78
CA ALA A 120 5.38 -2.49 -7.84
C ALA A 120 4.15 -1.62 -8.17
N ASP A 121 3.05 -1.81 -7.44
CA ASP A 121 1.96 -0.83 -7.46
C ASP A 121 2.11 0.24 -6.39
N THR A 122 1.75 1.47 -6.75
CA THR A 122 1.59 2.59 -5.81
C THR A 122 0.33 2.48 -4.95
N VAL A 123 -0.45 1.41 -5.13
CA VAL A 123 -1.78 1.20 -4.55
C VAL A 123 -1.70 0.07 -3.51
N PRO A 124 -2.27 0.25 -2.31
CA PRO A 124 -2.10 -0.65 -1.15
C PRO A 124 -2.87 -1.98 -1.28
N ASN A 125 -2.57 -2.82 -2.27
CA ASN A 125 -3.22 -4.13 -2.43
C ASN A 125 -2.41 -5.28 -1.84
N PHE A 126 -3.11 -6.28 -1.31
CA PHE A 126 -2.55 -7.57 -0.90
C PHE A 126 -1.39 -7.51 0.11
N ASP A 127 -1.49 -6.64 1.11
CA ASP A 127 -0.48 -6.46 2.16
C ASP A 127 -0.61 -7.48 3.30
N GLY A 128 -0.87 -8.74 2.97
CA GLY A 128 -1.00 -9.82 3.96
C GLY A 128 0.25 -10.71 4.04
N ALA A 129 0.56 -11.17 5.23
CA ALA A 129 1.56 -12.21 5.49
C ALA A 129 1.11 -13.10 6.64
N TRP A 130 1.71 -14.29 6.74
CA TRP A 130 1.60 -15.13 7.92
C TRP A 130 2.98 -15.48 8.49
N ILE A 131 3.01 -15.71 9.80
CA ILE A 131 4.14 -16.21 10.57
C ILE A 131 3.71 -17.52 11.22
N LYS A 132 4.49 -18.58 11.03
CA LYS A 132 4.33 -19.87 11.70
C LYS A 132 5.32 -19.97 12.86
N LEU A 133 4.79 -20.20 14.05
CA LEU A 133 5.56 -20.41 15.28
C LEU A 133 6.12 -21.83 15.34
N LYS A 134 7.26 -21.99 16.01
CA LYS A 134 7.88 -23.30 16.25
C LYS A 134 7.14 -24.13 17.30
N SER A 135 6.42 -23.48 18.21
CA SER A 135 5.58 -24.09 19.25
C SER A 135 4.29 -23.29 19.38
N PRO A 136 3.21 -23.90 19.92
CA PRO A 136 1.98 -23.18 20.19
C PRO A 136 2.20 -21.92 21.04
N ALA A 137 1.36 -20.91 20.83
CA ALA A 137 1.32 -19.72 21.67
C ALA A 137 1.09 -20.10 23.14
N PRO A 138 1.75 -19.40 24.08
CA PRO A 138 1.59 -19.68 25.51
C PRO A 138 0.19 -19.33 26.00
N VAL A 139 -0.30 -20.04 27.02
CA VAL A 139 -1.49 -19.63 27.76
C VAL A 139 -1.20 -18.28 28.44
N PRO A 140 -2.12 -17.29 28.43
CA PRO A 140 -3.54 -17.37 28.07
C PRO A 140 -3.92 -17.07 26.61
N TYR A 141 -2.94 -16.96 25.69
CA TYR A 141 -3.21 -16.59 24.30
C TYR A 141 -4.00 -17.66 23.56
N LYS A 142 -4.97 -17.20 22.75
CA LYS A 142 -5.92 -18.04 22.03
C LYS A 142 -6.13 -17.48 20.63
N PRO A 143 -6.32 -18.36 19.63
CA PRO A 143 -6.66 -17.92 18.30
C PRO A 143 -8.01 -17.20 18.24
N ILE A 144 -8.12 -16.20 17.37
CA ILE A 144 -9.39 -15.58 16.97
C ILE A 144 -9.79 -16.06 15.56
N GLU A 145 -11.09 -16.14 15.31
CA GLU A 145 -11.62 -16.51 14.00
C GLU A 145 -11.55 -15.32 13.03
N ILE A 146 -11.14 -15.59 11.79
CA ILE A 146 -11.13 -14.59 10.72
C ILE A 146 -12.56 -14.39 10.20
N LEU A 147 -12.99 -13.13 10.05
CA LEU A 147 -14.26 -12.80 9.40
C LEU A 147 -14.21 -13.21 7.92
N ARG A 148 -15.17 -14.03 7.48
CA ARG A 148 -15.13 -14.61 6.12
C ARG A 148 -15.88 -13.79 5.07
N SER A 149 -16.78 -12.90 5.48
CA SER A 149 -17.57 -12.03 4.59
C SER A 149 -17.52 -10.58 5.07
N PRO A 150 -17.38 -9.58 4.16
CA PRO A 150 -17.39 -8.18 4.53
C PRO A 150 -18.79 -7.63 4.81
N ASP A 151 -19.87 -8.43 4.75
CA ASP A 151 -21.26 -7.96 4.89
C ASP A 151 -21.53 -7.22 6.22
N ALA A 152 -20.77 -7.54 7.28
CA ALA A 152 -20.87 -6.85 8.57
C ALA A 152 -20.10 -5.53 8.63
N LEU A 153 -19.28 -5.22 7.63
CA LEU A 153 -18.40 -4.05 7.56
C LEU A 153 -19.07 -2.92 6.76
N VAL A 154 -20.30 -2.58 7.14
CA VAL A 154 -21.03 -1.46 6.54
C VAL A 154 -20.66 -0.14 7.23
N PRO A 155 -20.79 1.02 6.54
CA PRO A 155 -20.50 2.32 7.15
C PRO A 155 -21.16 2.50 8.51
N GLN A 156 -20.43 3.11 9.44
CA GLN A 156 -20.81 3.36 10.84
C GLN A 156 -20.85 2.11 11.75
N SER A 157 -20.55 0.92 11.25
CA SER A 157 -20.39 -0.27 12.10
C SER A 157 -19.23 -0.06 13.08
N GLU A 158 -19.46 -0.35 14.35
CA GLU A 158 -18.41 -0.27 15.37
C GLU A 158 -17.39 -1.39 15.18
N VAL A 159 -16.13 -1.02 15.31
CA VAL A 159 -14.96 -1.90 15.22
C VAL A 159 -13.99 -1.58 16.35
N THR A 160 -13.18 -2.56 16.73
CA THR A 160 -12.19 -2.45 17.81
C THR A 160 -10.79 -2.59 17.22
N LEU A 161 -9.95 -1.58 17.44
CA LEU A 161 -8.56 -1.56 17.02
C LEU A 161 -7.71 -2.10 18.15
N MET A 162 -6.70 -2.91 17.85
CA MET A 162 -5.69 -3.32 18.84
C MET A 162 -4.29 -3.30 18.26
N GLY A 163 -3.31 -2.94 19.10
CA GLY A 163 -1.92 -2.89 18.68
C GLY A 163 -0.96 -2.36 19.72
N TYR A 164 0.32 -2.54 19.41
CA TYR A 164 1.47 -2.17 20.24
C TYR A 164 2.19 -0.92 19.74
N GLY A 165 1.58 -0.19 18.81
CA GLY A 165 2.16 0.97 18.16
C GLY A 165 2.28 2.17 19.07
N MET A 166 2.73 3.26 18.45
CA MET A 166 2.86 4.56 19.09
C MET A 166 1.49 5.11 19.48
N THR A 167 1.46 5.80 20.61
CA THR A 167 0.22 6.37 21.15
C THR A 167 0.01 7.85 20.79
N ALA A 168 0.95 8.40 20.02
CA ALA A 168 0.92 9.72 19.41
C ALA A 168 1.84 9.73 18.18
N THR A 169 1.61 10.64 17.23
CA THR A 169 2.48 10.85 16.06
C THR A 169 3.91 11.16 16.48
N THR A 170 4.06 11.93 17.55
CA THR A 170 5.35 12.25 18.16
C THR A 170 5.47 11.48 19.46
N CYS A 171 6.38 10.50 19.47
CA CYS A 171 6.60 9.61 20.59
C CYS A 171 8.08 9.62 21.01
N PRO A 172 8.51 10.61 21.83
CA PRO A 172 9.89 10.67 22.31
C PRO A 172 10.23 9.47 23.19
N ASP A 173 11.48 8.97 23.09
CA ASP A 173 11.91 7.78 23.83
C ASP A 173 11.84 7.96 25.36
N GLU A 174 11.81 9.20 25.87
CA GLU A 174 11.66 9.46 27.32
C GLU A 174 10.23 9.26 27.84
N VAL A 175 9.24 9.11 26.95
CA VAL A 175 7.82 8.94 27.32
C VAL A 175 7.50 7.46 27.52
N VAL A 176 7.59 7.01 28.77
CA VAL A 176 7.21 5.65 29.18
C VAL A 176 5.77 5.34 28.77
N GLY A 177 5.57 4.21 28.08
CA GLY A 177 4.26 3.73 27.65
C GLY A 177 3.72 4.37 26.37
N CYS A 178 4.53 5.18 25.70
CA CYS A 178 4.17 5.77 24.41
C CYS A 178 4.28 4.77 23.23
N ASN A 179 4.97 3.65 23.41
CA ASN A 179 5.01 2.55 22.43
C ASN A 179 5.13 1.20 23.16
N GLY A 180 4.89 0.10 22.45
CA GLY A 180 5.18 -1.24 22.94
C GLY A 180 4.30 -1.71 24.09
N ILE A 181 3.18 -1.04 24.36
CA ILE A 181 2.13 -1.50 25.27
C ILE A 181 0.90 -1.82 24.43
N LEU A 182 0.21 -2.92 24.73
CA LEU A 182 -1.01 -3.27 24.02
C LEU A 182 -2.13 -2.28 24.36
N GLN A 183 -2.65 -1.64 23.34
CA GLN A 183 -3.73 -0.67 23.46
C GLN A 183 -4.93 -1.11 22.65
N GLU A 184 -6.11 -0.62 23.05
CA GLU A 184 -7.36 -0.79 22.31
C GLU A 184 -8.08 0.55 22.12
N ALA A 185 -8.81 0.69 21.02
CA ALA A 185 -9.75 1.78 20.82
C ALA A 185 -10.97 1.34 20.01
N LYS A 186 -12.09 2.04 20.19
CA LYS A 186 -13.27 1.90 19.33
C LYS A 186 -13.20 2.90 18.20
N SER A 187 -13.64 2.48 17.02
CA SER A 187 -13.81 3.34 15.86
C SER A 187 -14.97 2.84 15.00
N LYS A 188 -15.13 3.43 13.82
CA LYS A 188 -16.21 3.10 12.91
C LYS A 188 -15.69 2.83 11.51
N VAL A 189 -16.32 1.86 10.86
CA VAL A 189 -16.12 1.65 9.42
C VAL A 189 -16.57 2.91 8.68
N ASP A 190 -15.66 3.48 7.90
CA ASP A 190 -15.98 4.53 6.93
C ASP A 190 -16.50 3.89 5.65
N SER A 191 -15.68 3.02 5.04
CA SER A 191 -16.02 2.36 3.79
C SER A 191 -15.28 1.03 3.62
N TYR A 192 -15.98 0.05 3.06
CA TYR A 192 -15.36 -1.13 2.45
C TYR A 192 -15.16 -0.87 0.96
N VAL A 193 -13.93 -1.04 0.47
CA VAL A 193 -13.50 -0.67 -0.88
C VAL A 193 -13.04 -1.91 -1.61
N ASP A 194 -13.91 -2.43 -2.47
CA ASP A 194 -13.59 -3.50 -3.40
C ASP A 194 -14.00 -3.06 -4.79
N ASN A 195 -13.05 -2.52 -5.53
CA ASN A 195 -13.25 -2.00 -6.87
C ASN A 195 -12.05 -2.34 -7.75
N SER A 196 -12.03 -1.77 -8.94
CA SER A 196 -11.12 -2.21 -9.99
C SER A 196 -9.64 -1.96 -9.73
N ARG A 197 -9.31 -1.03 -8.81
CA ARG A 197 -7.94 -0.73 -8.40
C ARG A 197 -7.64 -1.13 -6.96
N PHE A 198 -8.67 -1.31 -6.12
CA PHE A 198 -8.53 -1.69 -4.72
C PHE A 198 -9.20 -3.03 -4.47
N ASN A 199 -8.44 -3.99 -3.95
CA ASN A 199 -8.93 -5.34 -3.68
C ASN A 199 -9.20 -5.49 -2.20
N SER A 200 -10.48 -5.49 -1.84
CA SER A 200 -10.95 -5.86 -0.49
C SER A 200 -10.25 -5.07 0.62
N LEU A 201 -10.29 -3.74 0.54
CA LEU A 201 -9.70 -2.84 1.53
C LEU A 201 -10.78 -2.25 2.43
N LEU A 202 -10.42 -1.95 3.67
CA LEU A 202 -11.31 -1.34 4.65
C LEU A 202 -10.72 0.00 5.08
N VAL A 203 -11.54 1.05 5.03
CA VAL A 203 -11.24 2.37 5.57
C VAL A 203 -12.05 2.55 6.84
N VAL A 204 -11.39 3.03 7.88
CA VAL A 204 -11.94 3.30 9.21
C VAL A 204 -11.60 4.73 9.55
N HIS A 205 -12.55 5.43 10.14
CA HIS A 205 -12.37 6.82 10.54
C HIS A 205 -13.12 7.08 11.83
N ASP A 206 -12.43 7.72 12.77
CA ASP A 206 -13.08 8.37 13.91
C ASP A 206 -12.78 9.87 13.90
N GLU A 207 -13.85 10.66 13.89
CA GLU A 207 -13.79 12.13 13.97
C GLU A 207 -13.17 12.62 15.28
N ASN A 208 -13.17 11.79 16.33
CA ASN A 208 -12.51 12.09 17.59
C ASN A 208 -11.00 11.78 17.56
N GLY A 209 -10.47 11.28 16.44
CA GLY A 209 -9.05 11.01 16.26
C GLY A 209 -8.57 9.70 16.87
N HIS A 210 -9.48 8.77 17.23
CA HIS A 210 -9.06 7.42 17.59
C HIS A 210 -8.55 6.67 16.36
N GLY A 211 -7.33 6.15 16.42
CA GLY A 211 -6.67 5.61 15.23
C GLY A 211 -5.40 4.84 15.52
N ILE A 212 -4.83 4.27 14.46
CA ILE A 212 -3.55 3.56 14.49
C ILE A 212 -2.37 4.51 14.31
N CYS A 213 -1.19 4.07 14.75
CA CYS A 213 0.06 4.76 14.48
C CYS A 213 1.20 3.78 14.16
N ASN A 214 2.41 4.32 14.04
CA ASN A 214 3.61 3.53 13.74
C ASN A 214 3.76 2.38 14.76
N GLY A 215 3.86 1.15 14.29
CA GLY A 215 3.94 -0.06 15.13
C GLY A 215 2.62 -0.85 15.26
N ASP A 216 1.47 -0.25 14.94
CA ASP A 216 0.20 -0.99 14.86
C ASP A 216 0.06 -1.79 13.55
N SER A 217 0.87 -1.47 12.55
CA SER A 217 0.97 -2.20 11.27
C SER A 217 0.94 -3.72 11.47
N GLY A 218 0.07 -4.40 10.72
CA GLY A 218 -0.15 -5.84 10.83
C GLY A 218 -1.09 -6.28 11.95
N GLY A 219 -1.50 -5.38 12.85
CA GLY A 219 -2.43 -5.68 13.93
C GLY A 219 -3.88 -5.88 13.46
N PRO A 220 -4.75 -6.41 14.34
CA PRO A 220 -6.15 -6.65 14.01
C PRO A 220 -6.99 -5.37 14.05
N ILE A 221 -8.02 -5.38 13.22
CA ILE A 221 -9.27 -4.71 13.56
C ILE A 221 -10.39 -5.74 13.68
N ASP A 222 -11.10 -5.70 14.79
CA ASP A 222 -12.09 -6.70 15.18
C ASP A 222 -13.52 -6.17 15.11
N VAL A 223 -14.46 -7.04 14.74
CA VAL A 223 -15.90 -6.76 14.74
C VAL A 223 -16.63 -7.79 15.59
N SER A 224 -17.65 -7.36 16.34
CA SER A 224 -18.51 -8.25 17.12
C SER A 224 -19.79 -8.56 16.36
N ILE A 225 -20.06 -9.84 16.13
CA ILE A 225 -21.31 -10.32 15.51
C ILE A 225 -21.98 -11.26 16.50
N LYS A 226 -23.17 -10.89 16.98
CA LYS A 226 -23.94 -11.66 17.99
C LYS A 226 -23.12 -12.00 19.25
N GLY A 227 -22.25 -11.10 19.68
CA GLY A 227 -21.43 -11.24 20.89
C GLY A 227 -20.15 -12.06 20.71
N LYS A 228 -19.83 -12.51 19.50
CA LYS A 228 -18.55 -13.17 19.17
C LYS A 228 -17.69 -12.24 18.31
N TYR A 229 -16.40 -12.16 18.63
CA TYR A 229 -15.45 -11.34 17.88
C TYR A 229 -14.83 -12.09 16.71
N TYR A 230 -14.55 -11.35 15.65
CA TYR A 230 -13.83 -11.81 14.47
C TYR A 230 -12.82 -10.76 14.05
N VAL A 231 -11.62 -11.19 13.62
CA VAL A 231 -10.68 -10.29 12.97
C VAL A 231 -11.18 -9.97 11.57
N ALA A 232 -11.52 -8.71 11.35
CA ALA A 232 -12.05 -8.19 10.10
C ALA A 232 -10.93 -7.74 9.15
N GLY A 233 -9.86 -7.14 9.67
CA GLY A 233 -8.80 -6.59 8.84
C GLY A 233 -7.42 -6.63 9.50
N ILE A 234 -6.41 -6.44 8.67
CA ILE A 234 -4.99 -6.37 9.04
C ILE A 234 -4.53 -4.93 8.76
N VAL A 235 -4.00 -4.22 9.76
CA VAL A 235 -3.57 -2.82 9.65
C VAL A 235 -2.52 -2.69 8.55
N MET A 236 -2.77 -1.79 7.60
CA MET A 236 -1.79 -1.42 6.57
C MET A 236 -1.10 -0.09 6.88
N GLY A 237 -1.86 0.88 7.40
CA GLY A 237 -1.40 2.24 7.64
C GLY A 237 -2.42 3.28 7.18
N ILE A 238 -1.96 4.36 6.55
CA ILE A 238 -2.79 5.42 5.99
C ILE A 238 -2.43 5.60 4.51
N ASP A 239 -3.43 5.60 3.62
CA ASP A 239 -3.23 5.75 2.17
C ASP A 239 -4.11 6.87 1.58
N ASP A 240 -3.49 7.72 0.76
CA ASP A 240 -4.12 8.93 0.22
C ASP A 240 -5.14 8.60 -0.89
N HIS A 241 -4.88 7.54 -1.66
CA HIS A 241 -5.78 7.10 -2.73
C HIS A 241 -7.10 6.58 -2.16
N LEU A 242 -7.11 6.13 -0.89
CA LEU A 242 -8.31 5.68 -0.19
C LEU A 242 -8.96 6.79 0.64
N THR A 243 -8.16 7.57 1.37
CA THR A 243 -8.65 8.55 2.35
C THR A 243 -8.88 9.94 1.75
N GLY A 244 -8.23 10.26 0.62
CA GLY A 244 -8.26 11.61 0.04
C GLY A 244 -7.57 12.66 0.90
N ARG A 245 -6.64 12.24 1.78
CA ARG A 245 -5.82 13.14 2.59
C ARG A 245 -4.57 13.55 1.80
N ASN A 246 -4.10 14.79 1.99
CA ASN A 246 -2.88 15.28 1.35
C ASN A 246 -1.64 14.83 2.14
N ALA A 247 -0.83 13.90 1.65
CA ALA A 247 0.45 13.51 2.26
C ALA A 247 1.58 14.56 2.18
N VAL A 248 1.26 15.84 1.93
CA VAL A 248 2.30 16.89 1.73
C VAL A 248 2.89 17.39 3.05
N SER A 249 2.35 16.99 4.21
CA SER A 249 3.09 17.09 5.47
C SER A 249 3.76 15.74 5.74
N SER A 250 5.07 15.76 5.90
CA SER A 250 5.97 14.64 6.22
C SER A 250 5.68 13.91 7.56
N PHE A 251 4.49 14.13 8.12
CA PHE A 251 3.92 13.40 9.24
C PHE A 251 2.43 13.25 8.94
N LYS A 252 1.99 12.04 8.55
CA LYS A 252 0.56 11.71 8.61
C LYS A 252 0.23 11.69 10.10
N SER A 253 -0.60 12.61 10.56
CA SER A 253 -0.98 12.68 11.96
C SER A 253 -1.85 11.45 12.24
N CYS A 254 -1.39 10.58 13.13
CA CYS A 254 -2.16 9.45 13.63
C CYS A 254 -3.46 9.93 14.31
N GLU A 255 -3.46 11.16 14.85
CA GLU A 255 -4.59 11.84 15.48
C GLU A 255 -5.70 12.26 14.51
N ASP A 256 -5.48 12.11 13.20
CA ASP A 256 -6.52 12.31 12.18
C ASP A 256 -7.59 11.21 12.18
N GLY A 257 -7.37 10.11 12.90
CA GLY A 257 -8.34 9.03 13.10
C GLY A 257 -8.60 8.13 11.88
N TYR A 258 -7.96 8.39 10.73
CA TYR A 258 -8.05 7.54 9.55
C TYR A 258 -7.12 6.35 9.65
N SER A 259 -7.60 5.18 9.25
CA SER A 259 -6.80 3.97 9.12
C SER A 259 -7.29 3.09 7.96
N VAL A 260 -6.35 2.40 7.31
CA VAL A 260 -6.58 1.50 6.18
C VAL A 260 -6.13 0.10 6.56
N TYR A 261 -6.96 -0.89 6.19
CA TYR A 261 -6.73 -2.29 6.45
C TYR A 261 -6.93 -3.09 5.17
N THR A 262 -6.18 -4.18 5.02
CA THR A 262 -6.57 -5.22 4.08
C THR A 262 -7.56 -6.15 4.77
N PHE A 263 -8.65 -6.51 4.09
CA PHE A 263 -9.67 -7.39 4.65
C PHE A 263 -9.10 -8.78 4.92
N ALA A 264 -9.15 -9.24 6.17
CA ALA A 264 -8.52 -10.48 6.60
C ALA A 264 -9.13 -11.72 5.91
N GLY A 265 -10.45 -11.69 5.64
CA GLY A 265 -11.16 -12.75 4.93
C GLY A 265 -10.63 -13.00 3.52
N THR A 266 -10.00 -12.00 2.88
CA THR A 266 -9.30 -12.16 1.59
C THR A 266 -8.27 -13.29 1.67
N TYR A 267 -7.61 -13.46 2.80
CA TYR A 267 -6.53 -14.43 2.94
C TYR A 267 -7.01 -15.78 3.46
N PHE A 268 -8.28 -15.97 3.85
CA PHE A 268 -8.72 -17.09 4.68
C PHE A 268 -8.23 -18.50 4.26
N ASP A 269 -8.25 -18.84 2.97
CA ASP A 269 -7.81 -20.18 2.52
C ASP A 269 -6.29 -20.31 2.38
N TRP A 270 -5.60 -19.18 2.15
CA TRP A 270 -4.20 -19.17 1.78
C TRP A 270 -3.28 -19.72 2.88
N PRO A 271 -3.38 -19.31 4.16
CA PRO A 271 -2.54 -19.84 5.22
C PRO A 271 -2.72 -21.34 5.39
N LYS A 272 -3.95 -21.87 5.33
CA LYS A 272 -4.18 -23.33 5.38
C LYS A 272 -3.51 -24.04 4.22
N LYS A 273 -3.62 -23.50 3.00
CA LYS A 273 -3.05 -24.10 1.79
C LYS A 273 -1.53 -24.14 1.82
N THR A 274 -0.87 -23.14 2.40
CA THR A 274 0.58 -22.98 2.28
C THR A 274 1.36 -23.29 3.55
N SER A 275 0.76 -23.16 4.73
CA SER A 275 1.39 -23.52 6.01
C SER A 275 1.02 -24.93 6.51
N GLY A 276 -0.09 -25.48 6.00
CA GLY A 276 -0.68 -26.75 6.45
C GLY A 276 -1.45 -26.64 7.77
N GLU A 277 -1.53 -25.47 8.39
CA GLU A 277 -2.22 -25.27 9.68
C GLU A 277 -3.73 -25.08 9.47
N ALA A 278 -4.53 -25.71 10.34
CA ALA A 278 -5.97 -25.44 10.39
C ALA A 278 -6.23 -24.12 11.13
N LEU A 279 -7.04 -23.26 10.53
CA LEU A 279 -7.51 -22.03 11.18
C LEU A 279 -8.70 -22.33 12.11
N LEU A 280 -8.88 -21.51 13.14
CA LEU A 280 -10.11 -21.50 13.91
C LEU A 280 -11.28 -21.09 12.98
N ALA A 281 -12.30 -21.93 12.85
CA ALA A 281 -13.46 -21.69 12.02
C ALA A 281 -14.71 -22.35 12.60
N ASP A 282 -15.79 -21.59 12.71
CA ASP A 282 -17.08 -22.05 13.21
C ASP A 282 -18.20 -21.53 12.29
N ASP A 283 -18.84 -22.47 11.59
CA ASP A 283 -19.83 -22.20 10.55
C ASP A 283 -21.20 -21.78 11.08
N THR A 284 -21.41 -21.74 12.41
CA THR A 284 -22.72 -21.42 13.00
C THR A 284 -23.03 -19.93 13.02
N ALA A 285 -22.01 -19.08 13.14
CA ALA A 285 -22.16 -17.64 13.35
C ALA A 285 -21.36 -16.78 12.36
N ASN A 286 -20.25 -17.30 11.81
CA ASN A 286 -19.49 -16.63 10.77
C ASN A 286 -20.17 -16.88 9.41
N PRO A 287 -20.59 -15.84 8.68
CA PRO A 287 -21.31 -16.02 7.43
C PRO A 287 -20.58 -17.01 6.50
N PRO A 288 -21.27 -18.05 5.98
CA PRO A 288 -20.64 -19.04 5.13
C PRO A 288 -20.08 -18.31 3.92
N LYS A 289 -18.77 -18.49 3.72
CA LYS A 289 -17.88 -17.81 2.75
C LYS A 289 -18.44 -17.59 1.34
N ALA A 290 -19.52 -18.26 0.92
CA ALA A 290 -20.12 -18.30 -0.41
C ALA A 290 -19.55 -17.26 -1.41
N ARG A 291 -18.37 -17.61 -1.93
CA ARG A 291 -17.62 -16.99 -3.01
C ARG A 291 -17.04 -15.58 -2.78
N MET A 292 -16.01 -15.46 -1.96
CA MET A 292 -14.80 -14.79 -2.45
C MET A 292 -13.73 -15.85 -2.69
N GLU A 293 -13.61 -16.30 -3.94
CA GLU A 293 -12.33 -16.82 -4.41
C GLU A 293 -11.40 -15.63 -4.40
N SER A 294 -10.33 -15.66 -3.61
CA SER A 294 -9.38 -14.56 -3.55
C SER A 294 -8.27 -14.79 -4.56
N PRO A 295 -8.02 -13.84 -5.48
CA PRO A 295 -8.91 -12.73 -5.89
C PRO A 295 -9.99 -13.25 -6.86
N ARG A 296 -11.18 -12.62 -6.89
CA ARG A 296 -12.07 -12.71 -8.06
C ARG A 296 -11.42 -11.91 -9.16
N LEU A 297 -10.33 -12.45 -9.72
CA LEU A 297 -9.73 -11.94 -10.94
C LEU A 297 -10.85 -12.01 -11.97
N ALA A 298 -11.33 -10.87 -12.45
CA ALA A 298 -12.46 -10.85 -13.37
C ALA A 298 -12.20 -11.78 -14.55
N THR A 299 -13.01 -12.84 -14.66
CA THR A 299 -13.14 -13.65 -15.87
C THR A 299 -14.01 -12.94 -16.91
N THR A 300 -14.64 -11.82 -16.54
CA THR A 300 -15.53 -11.02 -17.38
C THR A 300 -14.74 -10.03 -18.22
N ASN A 301 -14.88 -10.16 -19.54
CA ASN A 301 -14.48 -9.16 -20.51
C ASN A 301 -15.34 -7.89 -20.28
N PHE A 302 -14.83 -6.89 -19.54
CA PHE A 302 -15.49 -5.60 -19.31
C PHE A 302 -15.61 -4.74 -20.59
N GLY A 303 -15.35 -5.34 -21.76
CA GLY A 303 -15.35 -4.70 -23.06
C GLY A 303 -14.06 -3.92 -23.32
N ASP A 304 -13.80 -3.64 -24.59
CA ASP A 304 -12.61 -2.92 -25.05
C ASP A 304 -12.71 -1.39 -24.90
N SER A 305 -13.63 -0.88 -24.07
CA SER A 305 -13.73 0.56 -23.78
C SER A 305 -12.71 0.96 -22.70
N LEU A 306 -12.27 2.23 -22.68
CA LEU A 306 -11.35 2.69 -21.62
C LEU A 306 -11.94 2.52 -20.22
N VAL A 307 -13.25 2.77 -20.05
CA VAL A 307 -13.97 2.52 -18.79
C VAL A 307 -13.94 1.03 -18.42
N GLY A 308 -14.16 0.15 -19.39
CA GLY A 308 -14.07 -1.30 -19.20
C GLY A 308 -12.69 -1.76 -18.74
N LEU A 309 -11.64 -1.24 -19.37
CA LEU A 309 -10.24 -1.53 -19.01
C LEU A 309 -9.90 -0.96 -17.61
N LEU A 310 -10.39 0.24 -17.28
CA LEU A 310 -10.28 0.80 -15.92
C LEU A 310 -10.99 -0.08 -14.89
N LYS A 311 -12.07 -0.75 -15.29
CA LYS A 311 -12.81 -1.68 -14.44
C LYS A 311 -12.14 -3.05 -14.24
N TYR A 312 -11.17 -3.40 -15.08
CA TYR A 312 -10.45 -4.67 -15.00
C TYR A 312 -9.62 -4.75 -13.72
N ASN A 313 -9.74 -5.86 -12.98
CA ASN A 313 -9.12 -6.08 -11.66
C ASN A 313 -8.28 -7.36 -11.57
N ASN A 314 -8.01 -8.03 -12.70
CA ASN A 314 -7.17 -9.22 -12.70
C ASN A 314 -5.70 -8.82 -12.54
N THR A 315 -5.21 -8.84 -11.32
CA THR A 315 -3.85 -8.40 -10.99
C THR A 315 -2.76 -9.30 -11.59
N ALA A 316 -3.07 -10.55 -11.95
CA ALA A 316 -2.12 -11.44 -12.62
C ALA A 316 -1.89 -11.11 -14.10
N ASP A 317 -2.75 -10.28 -14.70
CA ASP A 317 -2.66 -9.89 -16.11
C ASP A 317 -1.93 -8.54 -16.25
N PRO A 318 -0.89 -8.45 -17.11
CA PRO A 318 -0.21 -7.19 -17.46
C PRO A 318 -1.12 -6.01 -17.78
N LEU A 319 -2.32 -6.26 -18.32
CA LEU A 319 -3.30 -5.21 -18.59
C LEU A 319 -3.65 -4.41 -17.34
N TRP A 320 -3.78 -5.08 -16.19
CA TRP A 320 -4.09 -4.39 -14.93
C TRP A 320 -2.97 -3.42 -14.55
N THR A 321 -1.72 -3.88 -14.56
CA THR A 321 -0.53 -3.05 -14.30
C THR A 321 -0.42 -1.88 -15.29
N SER A 322 -0.78 -2.11 -16.55
CA SER A 322 -0.71 -1.09 -17.61
C SER A 322 -1.69 0.05 -17.38
N VAL A 323 -2.91 -0.29 -16.96
CA VAL A 323 -3.91 0.71 -16.57
C VAL A 323 -3.46 1.45 -15.31
N THR A 324 -2.91 0.76 -14.32
CA THR A 324 -2.37 1.40 -13.10
C THR A 324 -1.25 2.38 -13.44
N LYS A 325 -0.28 2.00 -14.29
CA LYS A 325 0.77 2.90 -14.80
C LYS A 325 0.20 4.15 -15.48
N LEU A 326 -0.81 3.98 -16.32
CA LEU A 326 -1.48 5.07 -17.02
C LEU A 326 -2.13 6.05 -16.03
N VAL A 327 -2.88 5.55 -15.06
CA VAL A 327 -3.55 6.37 -14.03
C VAL A 327 -2.52 7.08 -13.15
N ASN A 328 -1.49 6.38 -12.69
CA ASN A 328 -0.38 6.95 -11.91
C ASN A 328 0.31 8.09 -12.68
N LYS A 329 0.58 7.88 -13.98
CA LYS A 329 1.23 8.89 -14.81
C LYS A 329 0.36 10.13 -14.95
N PHE A 330 -0.94 9.95 -15.15
CA PHE A 330 -1.89 11.07 -15.20
C PHE A 330 -1.90 11.84 -13.87
N ALA A 331 -2.03 11.15 -12.74
CA ALA A 331 -1.99 11.76 -11.42
C ALA A 331 -0.73 12.59 -11.20
N SER A 332 0.44 12.04 -11.58
CA SER A 332 1.73 12.72 -11.49
C SER A 332 1.82 13.97 -12.37
N ILE A 333 1.41 13.87 -13.65
CA ILE A 333 1.41 15.01 -14.59
C ILE A 333 0.52 16.15 -14.08
N LYS A 334 -0.62 15.79 -13.50
CA LYS A 334 -1.60 16.74 -12.97
C LYS A 334 -1.33 17.16 -11.53
N GLN A 335 -0.30 16.58 -10.89
CA GLN A 335 0.05 16.79 -9.49
C GLN A 335 -1.16 16.63 -8.56
N LEU A 336 -1.99 15.61 -8.83
CA LEU A 336 -3.20 15.37 -8.05
C LEU A 336 -2.85 14.92 -6.63
N SER A 337 -3.62 15.41 -5.68
CA SER A 337 -3.53 15.06 -4.27
C SER A 337 -4.91 15.13 -3.62
N GLY A 338 -5.02 14.58 -2.41
CA GLY A 338 -6.22 14.67 -1.60
C GLY A 338 -7.45 14.04 -2.26
N PRO A 339 -8.64 14.69 -2.22
CA PRO A 339 -9.84 14.11 -2.82
C PRO A 339 -9.69 13.84 -4.32
N ALA A 340 -8.93 14.67 -5.05
CA ALA A 340 -8.77 14.52 -6.49
C ALA A 340 -7.99 13.24 -6.88
N ILE A 341 -6.96 12.87 -6.11
CA ILE A 341 -6.28 11.58 -6.35
C ILE A 341 -7.16 10.42 -5.91
N ARG A 342 -7.89 10.55 -4.79
CA ARG A 342 -8.83 9.50 -4.35
C ARG A 342 -9.90 9.20 -5.41
N ASP A 343 -10.53 10.24 -5.95
CA ASP A 343 -11.62 10.09 -6.92
C ASP A 343 -11.11 9.49 -8.24
N LEU A 344 -9.87 9.82 -8.65
CA LEU A 344 -9.21 9.21 -9.81
C LEU A 344 -9.06 7.67 -9.72
N TYR A 345 -8.90 7.11 -8.51
CA TYR A 345 -8.77 5.65 -8.36
C TYR A 345 -10.11 4.97 -8.07
N ARG A 346 -11.11 5.73 -7.63
CA ARG A 346 -12.44 5.20 -7.26
C ARG A 346 -13.48 5.29 -8.37
N GLU A 347 -13.32 6.22 -9.32
CA GLU A 347 -14.34 6.51 -10.33
C GLU A 347 -13.83 6.28 -11.76
N PRO A 348 -14.01 5.07 -12.32
CA PRO A 348 -13.55 4.72 -13.67
C PRO A 348 -14.10 5.62 -14.77
N GLU A 349 -15.36 6.05 -14.67
CA GLU A 349 -16.03 6.91 -15.65
C GLU A 349 -15.42 8.31 -15.68
N ALA A 350 -15.28 8.95 -14.52
CA ALA A 350 -14.65 10.26 -14.40
C ALA A 350 -13.17 10.20 -14.83
N THR A 351 -12.48 9.13 -14.44
CA THR A 351 -11.08 8.89 -14.81
C THR A 351 -10.90 8.72 -16.32
N ALA A 352 -11.76 7.95 -16.97
CA ALA A 352 -11.74 7.82 -18.43
C ALA A 352 -11.94 9.17 -19.11
N ALA A 353 -12.89 9.98 -18.65
CA ALA A 353 -13.16 11.30 -19.21
C ALA A 353 -11.94 12.24 -19.10
N LEU A 354 -11.18 12.15 -18.01
CA LEU A 354 -9.93 12.89 -17.80
C LEU A 354 -8.80 12.39 -18.70
N LEU A 355 -8.60 11.07 -18.77
CA LEU A 355 -7.56 10.45 -19.59
C LEU A 355 -7.76 10.72 -21.09
N LEU A 356 -9.00 10.71 -21.57
CA LEU A 356 -9.33 11.00 -22.98
C LEU A 356 -8.98 12.42 -23.43
N GLN A 357 -8.71 13.33 -22.49
CA GLN A 357 -8.28 14.70 -22.79
C GLN A 357 -6.75 14.83 -22.93
N MET A 358 -5.99 13.75 -22.67
CA MET A 358 -4.54 13.79 -22.76
C MET A 358 -4.06 13.93 -24.20
N LYS A 359 -3.19 14.92 -24.42
CA LYS A 359 -2.46 15.11 -25.68
C LYS A 359 -1.06 14.51 -25.67
N THR A 360 -0.46 14.40 -24.50
CA THR A 360 0.90 13.91 -24.34
C THR A 360 0.98 12.94 -23.19
N ILE A 361 1.63 11.81 -23.41
CA ILE A 361 1.95 10.85 -22.35
C ILE A 361 3.35 10.26 -22.54
N SER A 362 4.04 10.06 -21.42
CA SER A 362 5.33 9.37 -21.36
C SER A 362 5.22 8.25 -20.34
N LEU A 363 5.21 7.00 -20.81
CA LEU A 363 5.19 5.80 -19.98
C LEU A 363 6.57 5.14 -19.87
N GLY A 364 7.60 5.76 -20.46
CA GLY A 364 8.96 5.26 -20.41
C GLY A 364 9.51 5.18 -18.98
N ASN A 365 10.13 4.05 -18.63
CA ASN A 365 10.78 3.85 -17.35
C ASN A 365 12.14 3.16 -17.52
N PHE A 366 13.21 3.93 -17.55
CA PHE A 366 14.57 3.40 -17.66
C PHE A 366 15.04 2.61 -16.43
N LEU A 367 14.38 2.79 -15.29
CA LEU A 367 14.76 2.19 -14.01
C LEU A 367 14.12 0.81 -13.80
N ASP A 368 12.98 0.54 -14.43
CA ASP A 368 12.32 -0.76 -14.44
C ASP A 368 11.69 -1.08 -15.81
N PRO A 369 12.50 -1.47 -16.80
CA PRO A 369 12.01 -1.84 -18.13
C PRO A 369 11.36 -3.24 -18.16
N THR A 370 11.26 -3.91 -17.01
CA THR A 370 10.94 -5.34 -16.92
C THR A 370 9.46 -5.62 -16.69
N SER A 371 8.71 -4.60 -16.21
CA SER A 371 7.28 -4.69 -16.04
C SER A 371 6.56 -4.57 -17.40
N PRO A 372 5.89 -5.63 -17.89
CA PRO A 372 5.18 -5.59 -19.16
C PRO A 372 4.15 -4.46 -19.22
N THR A 373 4.01 -3.82 -20.38
CA THR A 373 2.95 -2.85 -20.62
C THR A 373 2.13 -3.20 -21.85
N ASP A 374 0.87 -3.52 -21.62
CA ASP A 374 -0.19 -3.69 -22.61
C ASP A 374 -0.65 -2.32 -23.12
N MET A 375 -0.62 -2.13 -24.44
CA MET A 375 -0.97 -0.86 -25.09
C MET A 375 -2.47 -0.68 -25.33
N ARG A 376 -3.32 -1.68 -25.07
CA ARG A 376 -4.78 -1.56 -25.27
C ARG A 376 -5.41 -0.37 -24.55
N PRO A 377 -5.04 -0.01 -23.29
CA PRO A 377 -5.56 1.20 -22.64
C PRO A 377 -5.11 2.48 -23.33
N VAL A 378 -3.84 2.57 -23.70
CA VAL A 378 -3.25 3.74 -24.36
C VAL A 378 -3.89 3.95 -25.74
N ALA A 379 -4.17 2.87 -26.47
CA ALA A 379 -4.84 2.89 -27.76
C ALA A 379 -6.24 3.54 -27.74
N LYS A 380 -6.86 3.67 -26.56
CA LYS A 380 -8.16 4.36 -26.40
C LYS A 380 -8.04 5.88 -26.28
N LEU A 381 -6.83 6.42 -26.13
CA LEU A 381 -6.59 7.86 -25.99
C LEU A 381 -6.59 8.53 -27.36
N ALA A 382 -7.76 8.65 -27.99
CA ALA A 382 -7.90 9.10 -29.38
C ALA A 382 -7.36 10.53 -29.65
N ASN A 383 -7.25 11.37 -28.62
CA ASN A 383 -6.73 12.74 -28.73
C ASN A 383 -5.21 12.86 -28.51
N LEU A 384 -4.52 11.73 -28.34
CA LEU A 384 -3.09 11.72 -28.06
C LEU A 384 -2.30 12.15 -29.30
N GLU A 385 -1.47 13.18 -29.14
CA GLU A 385 -0.61 13.77 -30.17
C GLU A 385 0.87 13.37 -29.99
N SER A 386 1.30 13.09 -28.75
CA SER A 386 2.68 12.71 -28.43
C SER A 386 2.75 11.55 -27.44
N LEU A 387 3.54 10.53 -27.77
CA LEU A 387 3.69 9.30 -26.98
C LEU A 387 5.16 8.90 -26.86
N ASN A 388 5.65 8.79 -25.62
CA ASN A 388 6.98 8.26 -25.33
C ASN A 388 6.88 6.92 -24.56
N LEU A 389 7.47 5.88 -25.15
CA LEU A 389 7.49 4.50 -24.66
C LEU A 389 8.93 3.97 -24.45
N THR A 390 9.92 4.84 -24.26
CA THR A 390 11.30 4.38 -24.09
C THR A 390 11.47 3.60 -22.78
N GLY A 391 11.80 2.31 -22.85
CA GLY A 391 11.89 1.48 -21.65
C GLY A 391 10.54 1.23 -20.98
N ALA A 392 9.43 1.31 -21.71
CA ALA A 392 8.10 1.10 -21.13
C ALA A 392 7.70 -0.38 -20.99
N GLY A 393 8.55 -1.33 -21.39
CA GLY A 393 8.22 -2.77 -21.35
C GLY A 393 7.13 -3.17 -22.35
N VAL A 394 7.09 -2.52 -23.51
CA VAL A 394 6.06 -2.75 -24.54
C VAL A 394 6.46 -3.90 -25.44
N TYR A 395 5.59 -4.93 -25.53
CA TYR A 395 5.83 -6.10 -26.39
C TYR A 395 4.87 -6.24 -27.57
N ASP A 396 3.76 -5.53 -27.53
CA ASP A 396 2.77 -5.51 -28.60
C ASP A 396 2.45 -4.06 -28.95
N THR A 397 2.94 -3.62 -30.10
CA THR A 397 2.75 -2.27 -30.63
C THR A 397 1.53 -2.15 -31.52
N ARG A 398 0.90 -3.27 -31.93
CA ARG A 398 -0.26 -3.27 -32.84
C ARG A 398 -1.43 -2.39 -32.35
N PRO A 399 -1.74 -2.31 -31.03
CA PRO A 399 -2.78 -1.41 -30.55
C PRO A 399 -2.54 0.07 -30.89
N LEU A 400 -1.27 0.50 -31.04
CA LEU A 400 -0.92 1.89 -31.35
C LEU A 400 -1.45 2.34 -32.72
N ALA A 401 -1.77 1.42 -33.64
CA ALA A 401 -2.39 1.72 -34.93
C ALA A 401 -3.72 2.50 -34.82
N GLN A 402 -4.37 2.51 -33.64
CA GLN A 402 -5.62 3.22 -33.38
C GLN A 402 -5.41 4.72 -33.12
N LEU A 403 -4.18 5.17 -32.84
CA LEU A 403 -3.88 6.54 -32.43
C LEU A 403 -3.76 7.49 -33.64
N LYS A 404 -4.89 7.75 -34.31
CA LYS A 404 -4.93 8.50 -35.58
C LYS A 404 -4.50 9.97 -35.50
N ASN A 405 -4.41 10.54 -34.30
CA ASN A 405 -3.95 11.92 -34.08
C ASN A 405 -2.49 12.01 -33.64
N LEU A 406 -1.78 10.88 -33.55
CA LEU A 406 -0.41 10.83 -33.03
C LEU A 406 0.57 11.43 -34.04
N LYS A 407 1.27 12.49 -33.63
CA LYS A 407 2.28 13.21 -34.43
C LYS A 407 3.70 12.88 -34.02
N SER A 408 3.91 12.52 -32.74
CA SER A 408 5.23 12.20 -32.21
C SER A 408 5.20 10.86 -31.50
N LEU A 409 6.08 9.95 -31.88
CA LEU A 409 6.21 8.63 -31.28
C LEU A 409 7.67 8.32 -30.98
N THR A 410 7.95 7.99 -29.73
CA THR A 410 9.25 7.46 -29.29
C THR A 410 9.08 6.03 -28.81
N ILE A 411 9.75 5.07 -29.44
CA ILE A 411 9.79 3.66 -29.04
C ILE A 411 11.24 3.21 -29.05
N GLY A 412 11.82 3.05 -27.87
CA GLY A 412 13.18 2.56 -27.72
C GLY A 412 13.33 1.68 -26.49
N ARG A 413 14.37 0.84 -26.47
CA ARG A 413 14.78 0.10 -25.27
C ARG A 413 13.66 -0.75 -24.64
N ASN A 414 12.86 -1.46 -25.44
CA ASN A 414 11.82 -2.36 -24.94
C ASN A 414 12.29 -3.83 -24.99
N TYR A 415 12.17 -4.57 -23.88
CA TYR A 415 12.69 -5.94 -23.74
C TYR A 415 11.68 -6.87 -23.07
N LYS A 416 11.51 -8.06 -23.63
CA LYS A 416 10.66 -9.10 -23.04
C LYS A 416 11.46 -9.93 -22.04
N LEU A 417 10.86 -10.34 -20.91
CA LEU A 417 11.49 -11.35 -20.05
C LEU A 417 11.18 -12.75 -20.56
N ASP A 418 12.18 -13.64 -20.54
CA ASP A 418 11.97 -15.07 -20.76
C ASP A 418 11.35 -15.75 -19.52
N ALA A 419 11.09 -17.06 -19.62
CA ALA A 419 10.51 -17.85 -18.52
C ALA A 419 11.40 -17.91 -17.26
N LYS A 420 12.67 -17.48 -17.34
CA LYS A 420 13.62 -17.41 -16.23
C LYS A 420 13.81 -15.98 -15.71
N GLY A 421 13.06 -15.01 -16.25
CA GLY A 421 13.19 -13.61 -15.87
C GLY A 421 14.40 -12.91 -16.48
N LEU A 422 15.05 -13.49 -17.49
CA LEU A 422 16.15 -12.85 -18.21
C LEU A 422 15.61 -11.97 -19.33
N GLN A 423 16.20 -10.80 -19.51
CA GLN A 423 15.85 -9.90 -20.60
C GLN A 423 16.22 -10.54 -21.94
N THR A 424 15.23 -10.55 -22.82
CA THR A 424 15.33 -10.97 -24.22
C THR A 424 14.91 -9.81 -25.10
N GLU A 425 15.73 -9.56 -26.11
CA GLU A 425 15.50 -8.58 -27.15
C GLU A 425 14.28 -8.97 -28.01
N LEU A 426 13.36 -8.03 -28.21
CA LEU A 426 12.14 -8.24 -28.98
C LEU A 426 12.24 -7.46 -30.29
N HIS A 427 12.21 -8.17 -31.41
CA HIS A 427 12.09 -7.55 -32.72
C HIS A 427 10.85 -6.65 -32.78
N LEU A 428 11.04 -5.38 -33.10
CA LEU A 428 9.97 -4.40 -33.15
C LEU A 428 9.08 -4.65 -34.38
N ASP A 429 7.86 -5.15 -34.17
CA ASP A 429 6.84 -5.14 -35.22
C ASP A 429 6.48 -3.68 -35.55
N SER A 430 6.91 -3.26 -36.73
CA SER A 430 6.74 -1.89 -37.22
C SER A 430 5.57 -1.73 -38.20
N SER A 431 4.84 -2.82 -38.51
CA SER A 431 3.75 -2.83 -39.48
C SER A 431 2.62 -1.85 -39.12
N PHE A 432 2.38 -1.63 -37.83
CA PHE A 432 1.38 -0.69 -37.31
C PHE A 432 1.64 0.76 -37.74
N LEU A 433 2.89 1.13 -38.06
CA LEU A 433 3.24 2.48 -38.50
C LEU A 433 2.56 2.84 -39.83
N SER A 434 2.20 1.85 -40.66
CA SER A 434 1.42 2.06 -41.88
C SER A 434 0.04 2.68 -41.64
N GLN A 435 -0.45 2.55 -40.42
CA GLN A 435 -1.74 3.07 -39.97
C GLN A 435 -1.63 4.46 -39.33
N LEU A 436 -0.42 5.04 -39.30
CA LEU A 436 -0.10 6.32 -38.69
C LEU A 436 0.60 7.27 -39.69
N PRO A 437 0.00 7.53 -40.88
CA PRO A 437 0.64 8.37 -41.91
C PRO A 437 0.91 9.81 -41.43
N GLN A 438 0.17 10.28 -40.44
CA GLN A 438 0.27 11.63 -39.88
C GLN A 438 1.48 11.86 -38.95
N LEU A 439 2.31 10.84 -38.68
CA LEU A 439 3.50 11.00 -37.83
C LEU A 439 4.49 12.01 -38.43
N GLU A 440 4.88 12.98 -37.62
CA GLU A 440 5.88 14.01 -37.95
C GLU A 440 7.24 13.69 -37.33
N THR A 441 7.25 13.07 -36.15
CA THR A 441 8.47 12.68 -35.42
C THR A 441 8.39 11.20 -35.04
N LEU A 442 9.42 10.45 -35.42
CA LEU A 442 9.59 9.04 -35.06
C LEU A 442 10.99 8.83 -34.48
N ASP A 443 11.04 8.40 -33.23
CA ASP A 443 12.28 8.07 -32.54
C ASP A 443 12.31 6.57 -32.25
N LEU A 444 13.20 5.87 -32.94
CA LEU A 444 13.47 4.44 -32.80
C LEU A 444 14.86 4.19 -32.22
N SER A 445 15.39 5.15 -31.47
CA SER A 445 16.68 5.00 -30.80
C SER A 445 16.69 3.85 -29.80
N MET A 446 17.88 3.30 -29.53
CA MET A 446 18.09 2.27 -28.50
C MET A 446 17.30 0.97 -28.70
N ASN A 447 16.99 0.59 -29.94
CA ASN A 447 16.44 -0.72 -30.26
C ASN A 447 17.51 -1.75 -30.65
N ALA A 448 18.77 -1.33 -30.82
CA ALA A 448 19.88 -2.19 -31.18
C ALA A 448 19.52 -3.11 -32.37
N ASN A 449 19.65 -4.43 -32.21
CA ASN A 449 19.46 -5.40 -33.30
C ASN A 449 17.98 -5.79 -33.48
N ASN A 450 17.08 -5.16 -32.74
CA ASN A 450 15.64 -5.41 -32.81
C ASN A 450 14.92 -4.59 -33.87
N LEU A 451 15.63 -3.74 -34.60
CA LEU A 451 15.05 -2.86 -35.60
C LEU A 451 15.54 -3.27 -36.99
N ASP A 452 14.61 -3.70 -37.84
CA ASP A 452 14.88 -3.88 -39.27
C ASP A 452 14.29 -2.70 -40.06
N LEU A 453 15.16 -1.78 -40.50
CA LEU A 453 14.76 -0.60 -41.26
C LEU A 453 14.17 -0.94 -42.63
N ALA A 454 14.48 -2.11 -43.21
CA ALA A 454 13.92 -2.52 -44.49
C ALA A 454 12.43 -2.91 -44.38
N THR A 455 11.97 -3.28 -43.17
CA THR A 455 10.56 -3.63 -42.91
C THR A 455 9.68 -2.41 -42.63
N LEU A 456 10.27 -1.23 -42.43
CA LEU A 456 9.51 -0.03 -42.13
C LEU A 456 8.65 0.41 -43.33
N PRO A 457 7.38 0.82 -43.09
CA PRO A 457 6.46 1.19 -44.16
C PRO A 457 6.72 2.63 -44.64
N TRP A 458 7.92 2.90 -45.17
CA TRP A 458 8.38 4.26 -45.54
C TRP A 458 7.41 5.03 -46.44
N SER A 459 6.78 4.35 -47.40
CA SER A 459 5.82 4.97 -48.33
C SER A 459 4.58 5.54 -47.65
N SER A 460 4.25 5.06 -46.44
CA SER A 460 3.11 5.52 -45.66
C SER A 460 3.45 6.68 -44.73
N LEU A 461 4.73 6.85 -44.36
CA LEU A 461 5.21 7.86 -43.42
C LEU A 461 5.55 9.18 -44.14
N ASN A 462 4.62 9.65 -44.97
CA ASN A 462 4.82 10.79 -45.88
C ASN A 462 4.85 12.17 -45.18
N HIS A 463 4.43 12.25 -43.92
CA HIS A 463 4.49 13.47 -43.11
C HIS A 463 5.70 13.51 -42.16
N LEU A 464 6.56 12.49 -42.18
CA LEU A 464 7.69 12.38 -41.27
C LEU A 464 8.74 13.46 -41.57
N LYS A 465 9.00 14.32 -40.58
CA LYS A 465 10.00 15.41 -40.63
C LYS A 465 11.25 15.08 -39.84
N THR A 466 11.13 14.26 -38.81
CA THR A 466 12.24 13.93 -37.90
C THR A 466 12.26 12.43 -37.64
N LEU A 467 13.40 11.81 -37.95
CA LEU A 467 13.69 10.41 -37.67
C LEU A 467 14.94 10.33 -36.80
N ILE A 468 14.84 9.67 -35.65
CA ILE A 468 15.97 9.46 -34.72
C ILE A 468 16.25 7.96 -34.64
N LEU A 469 17.49 7.58 -34.97
CA LEU A 469 17.98 6.19 -35.02
C LEU A 469 19.24 5.98 -34.17
N SER A 470 19.54 6.89 -33.24
CA SER A 470 20.76 6.82 -32.43
C SER A 470 20.81 5.52 -31.60
N SER A 471 22.02 5.06 -31.30
CA SER A 471 22.24 3.87 -30.46
C SER A 471 21.67 2.56 -31.03
N ASN A 472 21.69 2.40 -32.36
CA ASN A 472 21.35 1.16 -33.07
C ASN A 472 22.55 0.66 -33.91
N PRO A 473 23.57 0.04 -33.28
CA PRO A 473 24.90 -0.18 -33.87
C PRO A 473 24.91 -0.98 -35.18
N ASP A 474 23.98 -1.93 -35.38
CA ASP A 474 24.00 -2.84 -36.53
C ASP A 474 22.93 -2.51 -37.61
N THR A 475 22.17 -1.41 -37.46
CA THR A 475 20.97 -1.14 -38.29
C THR A 475 21.14 -0.05 -39.36
N LEU A 476 22.34 0.54 -39.51
CA LEU A 476 22.56 1.74 -40.32
C LEU A 476 22.80 1.49 -41.82
N ASP A 477 22.63 0.26 -42.33
CA ASP A 477 22.53 0.01 -43.77
C ASP A 477 21.13 0.46 -44.26
N LEU A 478 20.95 1.78 -44.39
CA LEU A 478 19.74 2.36 -44.95
C LEU A 478 19.54 1.83 -46.38
N PRO A 479 18.33 1.36 -46.75
CA PRO A 479 18.04 1.05 -48.14
C PRO A 479 18.29 2.31 -48.98
N LYS A 480 19.04 2.17 -50.07
CA LYS A 480 19.33 3.27 -51.00
C LYS A 480 18.01 3.93 -51.39
N ALA A 481 17.90 5.24 -51.15
CA ALA A 481 16.74 6.02 -51.54
C ALA A 481 16.44 5.82 -53.03
N ASN A 482 15.19 5.50 -53.36
CA ASN A 482 14.66 5.55 -54.73
C ASN A 482 13.94 6.87 -54.95
#